data_AF-A0A521ZU93-F1
#
_entry.id   AF-A0A521ZU93-F1
#
_cell.length_a   1.000
_cell.length_b   1.000
_cell.length_c   1.000
_cell.angle_alpha   90.00
_cell.angle_beta   90.00
_cell.angle_gamma   90.00
#
_symmetry.space_group_name_H-M   'P 1'
#
loop_
_entity.id
_entity.type
_entity.pdbx_description
1 polymer ?
#
loop_
_entity_poly.entity_id
_entity_poly.type
_entity_poly.pdbx_seq_one_letter_code
_entity_poly.pdbx_strand_id
1 'polypeptide(L)'
;MAFDPTKPANGALIVSAELRSQLTSLKTEIDTKTDAAAVSAQITNEAAGECSGIGWLGMTVSNPPTQAQVQTLANKIDDLISALRRA
;
A
#
# COMPACT_ATOMS: atom_id res chain seq x y z
N MET A 1 11.82 -25.28 15.43
CA MET A 1 10.97 -25.96 14.41
C MET A 1 10.09 -24.90 13.74
N ALA A 2 9.41 -25.22 12.63
CA ALA A 2 8.31 -24.38 12.15
C ALA A 2 7.09 -24.55 13.07
N PHE A 3 6.19 -23.57 13.12
CA PHE A 3 4.94 -23.72 13.85
C PHE A 3 4.13 -24.88 13.23
N ASP A 4 3.54 -25.72 14.08
CA ASP A 4 2.71 -26.85 13.66
C ASP A 4 1.37 -26.78 14.41
N PRO A 5 0.27 -26.40 13.74
CA PRO A 5 -1.03 -26.25 14.38
C PRO A 5 -1.63 -27.58 14.85
N THR A 6 -1.04 -28.73 14.47
CA THR A 6 -1.47 -30.05 14.93
C THR A 6 -0.77 -30.49 16.22
N LYS A 7 0.16 -29.67 16.75
CA LYS A 7 0.91 -29.95 17.98
C LYS A 7 0.51 -29.00 19.12
N PRO A 8 0.53 -29.49 20.38
CA PRO A 8 0.69 -30.89 20.76
C PRO A 8 -0.49 -31.75 20.32
N ALA A 9 -0.25 -33.04 20.07
CA ALA A 9 -1.31 -33.96 19.69
C ALA A 9 -2.40 -34.01 20.79
N ASN A 10 -3.67 -34.10 20.38
CA ASN A 10 -4.78 -34.20 21.33
C ASN A 10 -4.57 -35.40 22.28
N GLY A 11 -4.75 -35.17 23.58
CA GLY A 11 -4.52 -36.19 24.62
C GLY A 11 -3.04 -36.50 24.92
N ALA A 12 -2.09 -35.78 24.31
CA ALA A 12 -0.68 -35.93 24.67
C ALA A 12 -0.39 -35.40 26.07
N LEU A 13 0.61 -35.98 26.73
CA LEU A 13 1.17 -35.40 27.95
C LEU A 13 1.67 -33.99 27.67
N ILE A 14 1.45 -33.08 28.62
CA ILE A 14 1.96 -31.72 28.54
C ILE A 14 3.48 -31.77 28.66
N VAL A 15 4.19 -31.41 27.58
CA VAL A 15 5.64 -31.30 27.55
C VAL A 15 6.01 -29.83 27.37
N SER A 16 6.61 -29.23 28.40
CA SER A 16 6.99 -27.81 28.41
C SER A 16 7.97 -27.45 27.29
N ALA A 17 8.83 -28.39 26.87
CA ALA A 17 9.74 -28.20 25.75
C ALA A 17 8.98 -28.02 24.42
N GLU A 18 7.96 -28.84 24.16
CA GLU A 18 7.13 -28.75 22.96
C GLU A 18 6.35 -27.43 22.94
N LEU A 19 5.70 -27.09 24.06
CA LEU A 19 4.95 -25.83 24.18
C LEU A 19 5.84 -24.61 23.95
N ARG A 20 7.02 -24.55 24.59
CA ARG A 20 7.97 -23.45 24.37
C ARG A 20 8.40 -23.36 22.92
N SER A 21 8.61 -24.49 22.26
CA SER A 21 8.98 -24.50 20.85
C SER A 21 7.85 -23.98 19.96
N GLN A 22 6.61 -24.44 20.14
CA GLN A 22 5.45 -23.93 19.38
C GLN A 22 5.23 -22.44 19.59
N LEU A 23 5.28 -21.96 20.85
CA LEU A 23 5.08 -20.55 21.19
C LEU A 23 6.20 -19.66 20.62
N THR A 24 7.45 -20.13 20.67
CA THR A 24 8.58 -19.38 20.09
C THR A 24 8.45 -19.29 18.59
N SER A 25 8.12 -20.40 17.91
CA SER A 25 7.90 -20.42 16.47
C SER A 25 6.73 -19.54 16.04
N LEU A 26 5.59 -19.59 16.75
CA LEU A 26 4.46 -18.70 16.50
C LEU A 26 4.84 -17.22 16.68
N LYS A 27 5.60 -16.91 17.74
CA LYS A 27 6.11 -15.55 17.95
C LYS A 27 6.96 -15.09 16.77
N THR A 28 7.89 -15.92 16.29
CA THR A 28 8.70 -15.60 15.10
C THR A 28 7.83 -15.36 13.87
N GLU A 29 6.80 -16.18 13.65
CA GLU A 29 5.88 -15.98 12.52
C GLU A 29 5.08 -14.69 12.62
N ILE A 30 4.67 -14.28 13.83
CA ILE A 30 3.97 -13.01 14.08
C ILE A 30 4.92 -11.83 13.91
N ASP A 31 6.14 -11.90 14.46
CA ASP A 31 7.14 -10.82 14.38
C ASP A 31 7.57 -10.54 12.93
N THR A 32 7.42 -11.51 12.02
CA THR A 32 7.69 -11.35 10.58
C THR A 32 6.49 -10.85 9.78
N LYS A 33 5.28 -10.82 10.36
CA LYS A 33 4.12 -10.24 9.70
C LYS A 33 4.29 -8.73 9.69
N THR A 34 4.04 -8.16 8.52
CA THR A 34 3.87 -6.71 8.37
C THR A 34 2.59 -6.29 9.09
N ASP A 35 2.65 -5.15 9.78
CA ASP A 35 1.48 -4.53 10.40
C ASP A 35 0.82 -3.50 9.46
N ALA A 36 -0.40 -3.08 9.82
CA ALA A 36 -1.16 -2.13 9.02
C ALA A 36 -0.48 -0.76 8.88
N ALA A 37 0.34 -0.35 9.86
CA ALA A 37 1.06 0.92 9.81
C ALA A 37 2.19 0.87 8.77
N ALA A 38 2.94 -0.24 8.71
CA ALA A 38 3.95 -0.49 7.71
C ALA A 38 3.35 -0.57 6.29
N VAL A 39 2.19 -1.25 6.11
CA VAL A 39 1.48 -1.24 4.83
C VAL A 39 1.07 0.18 4.44
N SER A 40 0.47 0.94 5.37
CA SER A 40 0.04 2.31 5.11
C SER A 40 1.21 3.23 4.76
N ALA A 41 2.36 3.06 5.41
CA ALA A 41 3.57 3.80 5.12
C ALA A 41 4.11 3.46 3.73
N GLN A 42 4.18 2.17 3.35
CA GLN A 42 4.59 1.75 2.01
C GLN A 42 3.66 2.30 0.93
N ILE A 43 2.34 2.21 1.10
CA ILE A 43 1.36 2.80 0.18
C ILE A 43 1.58 4.31 0.05
N THR A 44 1.94 4.98 1.14
CA THR A 44 2.16 6.42 1.14
C THR A 44 3.46 6.82 0.44
N ASN A 45 4.52 6.05 0.62
CA ASN A 45 5.84 6.39 0.09
C ASN A 45 6.04 5.90 -1.36
N GLU A 46 5.35 4.84 -1.77
CA GLU A 46 5.67 4.13 -3.02
C GLU A 46 4.53 4.14 -4.05
N ALA A 47 3.30 4.48 -3.66
CA ALA A 47 2.18 4.59 -4.61
C ALA A 47 1.95 6.03 -5.07
N ALA A 48 1.40 6.19 -6.28
CA ALA A 48 0.95 7.48 -6.76
C ALA A 48 -0.16 8.08 -5.85
N GLY A 49 -0.30 9.41 -5.90
CA GLY A 49 -1.44 10.11 -5.30
C GLY A 49 -2.75 9.88 -6.07
N GLU A 50 -3.87 10.32 -5.49
CA GLU A 50 -5.19 10.22 -6.12
C GLU A 50 -5.43 11.44 -7.03
N CYS A 51 -6.05 11.22 -8.20
CA CYS A 51 -6.32 12.29 -9.19
C CYS A 51 -7.81 12.59 -9.36
N SER A 52 -8.67 12.05 -8.49
CA SER A 52 -10.13 12.18 -8.53
C SER A 52 -10.58 13.63 -8.35
N GLY A 53 -9.78 14.45 -7.66
CA GLY A 53 -10.00 15.90 -7.52
C GLY A 53 -9.78 16.70 -8.81
N ILE A 54 -9.21 16.12 -9.86
CA ILE A 54 -8.92 16.81 -11.11
C ILE A 54 -10.13 16.68 -12.04
N GLY A 55 -10.85 17.79 -12.22
CA GLY A 55 -11.99 17.84 -13.15
C GLY A 55 -11.56 17.60 -14.61
N TRP A 56 -12.51 17.31 -15.50
CA TRP A 56 -12.22 17.20 -16.93
C TRP A 56 -11.77 18.54 -17.53
N LEU A 57 -10.88 18.50 -18.54
CA LEU A 57 -10.35 19.69 -19.22
C LEU A 57 -11.45 20.49 -19.97
N GLY A 58 -12.50 19.81 -20.45
CA GLY A 58 -13.75 20.44 -20.93
C GLY A 58 -13.63 21.39 -22.13
N MET A 59 -12.49 21.44 -22.82
CA MET A 59 -12.22 22.45 -23.84
C MET A 59 -12.37 21.93 -25.28
N THR A 60 -12.67 22.86 -26.19
CA THR A 60 -12.57 22.64 -27.64
C THR A 60 -11.26 23.24 -28.15
N VAL A 61 -10.53 22.49 -28.97
CA VAL A 61 -9.25 22.90 -29.57
C VAL A 61 -9.49 23.44 -30.98
N SER A 62 -8.90 24.60 -31.31
CA SER A 62 -8.99 25.19 -32.65
C SER A 62 -7.90 24.67 -33.58
N ASN A 63 -8.02 24.95 -34.88
CA ASN A 63 -6.98 24.66 -35.86
C ASN A 63 -6.57 25.95 -36.62
N PRO A 64 -5.38 26.53 -36.37
CA PRO A 64 -4.37 26.06 -35.42
C PRO A 64 -4.79 26.30 -33.95
N PRO A 65 -4.23 25.56 -32.97
CA PRO A 65 -4.49 25.79 -31.55
C PRO A 65 -4.09 27.20 -31.13
N THR A 66 -4.90 27.82 -30.27
CA THR A 66 -4.54 29.13 -29.70
C THR A 66 -3.57 28.97 -28.53
N GLN A 67 -2.80 30.03 -28.23
CA GLN A 67 -1.95 30.07 -27.05
C GLN A 67 -2.73 29.82 -25.75
N ALA A 68 -3.93 30.38 -25.64
CA ALA A 68 -4.80 30.17 -24.47
C ALA A 68 -5.19 28.69 -24.32
N GLN A 69 -5.43 27.99 -25.43
CA GLN A 69 -5.76 26.56 -25.39
C GLN A 69 -4.57 25.74 -24.88
N VAL A 70 -3.38 26.00 -25.42
CA VAL A 70 -2.15 25.32 -24.99
C VAL A 70 -1.85 25.62 -23.52
N GLN A 71 -2.05 26.85 -23.06
CA GLN A 71 -1.85 27.21 -21.65
C GLN A 71 -2.82 26.46 -20.73
N THR A 72 -4.06 26.23 -21.16
CA THR A 72 -5.04 25.45 -20.38
C THR A 72 -4.60 24.00 -20.24
N LEU A 73 -4.05 23.39 -21.29
CA LEU A 73 -3.45 22.05 -21.20
C LEU A 73 -2.28 22.03 -20.22
N ALA A 74 -1.36 23.00 -20.33
CA ALA A 74 -0.19 23.09 -19.44
C ALA A 74 -0.62 23.15 -17.97
N ASN A 75 -1.55 24.03 -17.62
CA ASN A 75 -2.09 24.14 -16.26
C ASN A 75 -2.71 22.81 -15.79
N LYS A 76 -3.43 22.11 -16.68
CA LYS A 76 -4.06 20.83 -16.33
C LYS A 76 -3.06 19.70 -16.09
N ILE A 77 -1.95 19.73 -16.80
CA ILE A 77 -0.83 18.82 -16.58
C ILE A 77 -0.17 19.12 -15.24
N ASP A 78 -0.01 20.39 -14.87
CA ASP A 78 0.53 20.77 -13.56
C ASP A 78 -0.38 20.31 -12.41
N ASP A 79 -1.71 20.44 -12.54
CA ASP A 79 -2.67 19.89 -11.59
C ASP A 79 -2.49 18.37 -11.43
N LEU A 80 -2.34 17.64 -12.55
CA LEU A 80 -2.12 16.19 -12.56
C LEU A 80 -0.81 15.79 -11.90
N ILE A 81 0.28 16.47 -12.23
CA ILE A 81 1.58 16.22 -11.63
C ILE A 81 1.51 16.47 -10.12
N SER A 82 0.84 17.55 -9.71
CA SER A 82 0.69 17.91 -8.30
C SER A 82 -0.13 16.87 -7.53
N ALA A 83 -1.23 16.37 -8.10
CA ALA A 83 -2.05 15.34 -7.45
C ALA A 83 -1.33 13.99 -7.37
N LEU A 84 -0.57 13.61 -8.41
CA LEU A 84 0.17 12.35 -8.42
C LEU A 84 1.38 12.36 -7.49
N ARG A 85 2.00 13.52 -7.26
CA ARG A 85 3.07 13.72 -6.27
C ARG A 85 2.42 13.79 -4.88
N ARG A 86 2.49 12.69 -4.13
CA ARG A 86 2.12 12.70 -2.70
C ARG A 86 3.02 13.68 -1.93
N ALA A 87 2.49 14.21 -0.82
CA ALA A 87 3.22 15.05 0.14
C ALA A 87 4.28 14.24 0.90
#